data_AF-A0A6B9GFE5-F1
#
_entry.id   AF-A0A6B9GFE5-F1
#
_cell.length_a   1.000
_cell.length_b   1.000
_cell.length_c   1.000
_cell.angle_alpha   90.00
_cell.angle_beta   90.00
_cell.angle_gamma   90.00
#
_symmetry.space_group_name_H-M   'P 1'
#
loop_
_entity.id
_entity.type
_entity.pdbx_description
1 polymer ?
#
loop_
_entity_poly.entity_id
_entity_poly.type
_entity_poly.pdbx_seq_one_letter_code
_entity_poly.pdbx_strand_id
1 'polypeptide(L)'
;MTPVLSSDLSVCLMIALASASLSMTVTQTELFAALRAWTTRKNGMLGHLFSCFYCMSHWMVAAGMLIYRPVLVHSNIGFIDWLMTAFVVLTVTTFINGLLFKVFQAAIRTHVMKHEAQEILHPNE
;
A
#
# COMPACT_ATOMS: atom_id res chain seq x y z
N MET A 1 1.23 32.08 3.55
CA MET A 1 0.55 30.92 4.20
C MET A 1 0.10 29.85 3.19
N THR A 2 -0.16 30.17 1.92
CA THR A 2 -0.54 29.19 0.88
C THR A 2 0.57 28.24 0.35
N PRO A 3 1.87 28.61 0.26
CA PRO A 3 2.85 27.70 -0.35
C PRO A 3 3.24 26.53 0.55
N VAL A 4 3.25 26.71 1.88
CA VAL A 4 3.59 25.66 2.86
C VAL A 4 2.49 24.60 2.92
N LEU A 5 1.22 25.02 3.00
CA LEU A 5 0.10 24.08 2.98
C LEU A 5 0.03 23.28 1.67
N SER A 6 0.32 23.93 0.53
CA SER A 6 0.44 23.24 -0.77
C SER A 6 1.60 22.24 -0.80
N SER A 7 2.70 22.55 -0.11
CA SER A 7 3.85 21.65 0.01
C SER A 7 3.50 20.43 0.85
N ASP A 8 2.94 20.61 2.03
CA ASP A 8 2.65 19.50 2.95
C ASP A 8 1.55 18.57 2.43
N LEU A 9 0.54 19.12 1.75
CA LEU A 9 -0.46 18.32 1.05
C LEU A 9 0.16 17.46 -0.05
N SER A 10 1.05 18.03 -0.85
CA SER A 10 1.74 17.28 -1.90
C SER A 10 2.60 16.15 -1.33
N VAL A 11 3.31 16.41 -0.22
CA VAL A 11 4.11 15.40 0.49
C VAL A 11 3.21 14.28 1.03
N CYS A 12 2.10 14.63 1.67
CA CYS A 12 1.12 13.67 2.17
C CYS A 12 0.56 12.76 1.06
N LEU A 13 0.23 13.33 -0.10
CA LEU A 13 -0.24 12.58 -1.26
C LEU A 13 0.83 11.64 -1.82
N MET A 14 2.07 12.11 -1.93
CA MET A 14 3.20 11.29 -2.39
C MET A 14 3.48 10.13 -1.43
N ILE A 15 3.43 10.38 -0.11
CA ILE A 15 3.53 9.32 0.90
C ILE A 15 2.39 8.31 0.73
N ALA A 16 1.16 8.77 0.52
CA ALA A 16 0.02 7.87 0.39
C ALA A 16 0.14 6.97 -0.85
N LEU A 17 0.49 7.54 -2.01
CA LEU A 17 0.66 6.80 -3.26
C LEU A 17 1.83 5.81 -3.20
N ALA A 18 2.98 6.26 -2.67
CA ALA A 18 4.14 5.41 -2.50
C ALA A 18 3.86 4.27 -1.51
N SER A 19 3.25 4.57 -0.36
CA SER A 19 2.90 3.58 0.65
C SER A 19 1.91 2.55 0.12
N ALA A 20 0.93 2.98 -0.68
CA ALA A 20 -0.02 2.09 -1.32
C ALA A 20 0.71 1.12 -2.25
N SER A 21 1.46 1.67 -3.21
CA SER A 21 2.21 0.90 -4.21
C SER A 21 3.17 -0.09 -3.56
N LEU A 22 3.99 0.35 -2.60
CA LEU A 22 4.96 -0.51 -1.90
C LEU A 22 4.26 -1.63 -1.11
N SER A 23 3.15 -1.33 -0.44
CA SER A 23 2.40 -2.34 0.32
C SER A 23 1.84 -3.42 -0.61
N MET A 24 1.28 -3.03 -1.76
CA MET A 24 0.82 -3.97 -2.78
C MET A 24 2.00 -4.77 -3.36
N THR A 25 3.11 -4.12 -3.69
CA THR A 25 4.31 -4.81 -4.20
C THR A 25 4.79 -5.87 -3.23
N VAL A 26 5.01 -5.52 -1.96
CA VAL A 26 5.52 -6.44 -0.94
C VAL A 26 4.55 -7.58 -0.66
N THR A 27 3.24 -7.32 -0.66
CA THR A 27 2.24 -8.33 -0.26
C THR A 27 1.73 -9.20 -1.41
N GLN A 28 1.73 -8.70 -2.65
CA GLN A 28 1.10 -9.39 -3.79
C GLN A 28 2.10 -9.89 -4.84
N THR A 29 3.28 -9.30 -4.99
CA THR A 29 4.18 -9.73 -6.07
C THR A 29 4.93 -11.00 -5.71
N GLU A 30 5.14 -11.84 -6.71
CA GLU A 30 5.86 -13.12 -6.58
C GLU A 30 7.30 -12.94 -6.11
N LEU A 31 7.93 -11.79 -6.43
CA LEU A 31 9.29 -11.46 -5.99
C LEU A 31 9.43 -11.53 -4.47
N PHE A 32 8.38 -11.17 -3.72
CA PHE A 32 8.38 -11.19 -2.26
C PHE A 32 7.75 -12.45 -1.65
N ALA A 33 7.41 -13.47 -2.45
CA ALA A 33 6.84 -14.73 -1.95
C ALA A 33 7.79 -15.44 -0.97
N ALA A 34 9.08 -15.51 -1.31
CA ALA A 34 10.09 -16.12 -0.44
C ALA A 34 10.23 -15.37 0.90
N LEU A 35 10.16 -14.03 0.87
CA LEU A 35 10.19 -13.20 2.08
C LEU A 35 8.98 -13.49 2.97
N ARG A 36 7.76 -13.52 2.40
CA ARG A 36 6.52 -13.83 3.12
C ARG A 36 6.54 -15.22 3.75
N ALA A 37 7.03 -16.22 3.01
CA ALA A 37 7.18 -17.58 3.53
C ALA A 37 8.24 -17.67 4.65
N TRP A 38 9.33 -16.92 4.53
CA TRP A 38 10.35 -16.85 5.58
C TRP A 38 9.83 -16.16 6.86
N THR A 39 9.17 -15.02 6.74
CA THR A 39 8.62 -14.30 7.92
C THR A 39 7.56 -15.12 8.64
N THR A 40 6.69 -15.80 7.89
CA THR A 40 5.66 -16.70 8.46
C THR A 40 6.26 -17.84 9.26
N ARG A 41 7.36 -18.44 8.78
CA ARG A 41 8.09 -19.50 9.51
C ARG A 41 8.72 -18.99 10.80
N LYS A 42 9.14 -17.72 10.84
CA LYS A 42 9.81 -17.13 12.01
C LYS A 42 8.82 -16.67 13.08
N ASN A 43 7.71 -16.04 12.69
CA ASN A 43 6.66 -15.60 13.59
C ASN A 43 5.34 -15.39 12.81
N GLY A 44 4.26 -16.02 13.26
CA GLY A 44 2.94 -15.90 12.61
C GLY A 44 2.42 -14.46 12.50
N MET A 45 2.70 -13.58 13.47
CA MET A 45 2.30 -12.17 13.40
C MET A 45 3.07 -11.40 12.32
N LEU A 46 4.37 -11.66 12.16
CA LEU A 46 5.16 -11.06 11.08
C LEU A 46 4.72 -11.60 9.72
N GLY A 47 4.39 -12.89 9.63
CA GLY A 47 3.79 -13.47 8.43
C GLY A 47 2.51 -12.76 8.00
N HIS A 48 1.62 -12.48 8.96
CA HIS A 48 0.38 -11.74 8.70
C HIS A 48 0.64 -10.31 8.21
N LEU A 49 1.59 -9.62 8.85
CA LEU A 49 2.00 -8.27 8.45
C LEU A 49 2.41 -8.23 6.96
N PHE A 50 3.33 -9.09 6.53
CA PHE A 50 3.84 -9.10 5.15
C PHE A 50 2.87 -9.71 4.13
N SER A 51 1.77 -10.31 4.56
CA SER A 51 0.75 -10.88 3.67
C SER A 51 -0.50 -10.00 3.55
N CYS A 52 -0.67 -9.02 4.44
CA CYS A 52 -1.81 -8.13 4.46
C CYS A 52 -1.41 -6.72 3.99
N PHE A 53 -1.92 -6.30 2.82
CA PHE A 53 -1.63 -4.97 2.26
C PHE A 53 -2.07 -3.84 3.21
N TYR A 54 -3.16 -4.02 3.95
CA TYR A 54 -3.66 -3.05 4.92
C TYR A 54 -2.69 -2.91 6.09
N CYS A 55 -2.23 -4.04 6.65
CA CYS A 55 -1.24 -4.04 7.72
C CYS A 55 0.07 -3.39 7.24
N MET A 56 0.61 -3.78 6.08
CA MET A 56 1.82 -3.15 5.54
C MET A 56 1.67 -1.64 5.33
N SER A 57 0.48 -1.17 4.91
CA SER A 57 0.22 0.26 4.70
C SER A 57 0.46 1.08 5.97
N HIS A 58 0.14 0.55 7.15
CA HIS A 58 0.37 1.26 8.42
C HIS A 58 1.86 1.54 8.63
N TRP A 59 2.70 0.55 8.36
CA TRP A 59 4.15 0.66 8.55
C TRP A 59 4.79 1.53 7.48
N MET A 60 4.33 1.43 6.22
CA MET A 60 4.82 2.29 5.14
C MET A 60 4.46 3.75 5.37
N VAL A 61 3.22 4.04 5.80
CA VAL A 61 2.79 5.41 6.14
C VAL A 61 3.53 5.91 7.37
N ALA A 62 3.67 5.09 8.43
CA ALA A 62 4.43 5.47 9.61
C ALA A 62 5.89 5.83 9.27
N ALA A 63 6.55 5.05 8.41
CA ALA A 63 7.90 5.35 7.93
C ALA A 63 7.94 6.67 7.15
N GLY A 64 7.03 6.89 6.21
CA GLY A 64 6.95 8.13 5.45
C GLY A 64 6.70 9.36 6.33
N MET A 65 5.75 9.26 7.26
CA MET A 65 5.44 10.33 8.22
C MET A 65 6.63 10.64 9.13
N LEU A 66 7.42 9.63 9.53
CA LEU A 66 8.58 9.82 10.41
C LEU A 66 9.75 10.53 9.69
N ILE A 67 9.94 10.21 8.40
CA ILE A 67 11.00 10.78 7.55
C ILE A 67 10.67 12.22 7.16
N TYR A 68 9.49 12.46 6.59
CA TYR A 68 9.14 13.75 5.99
C TYR A 68 8.42 14.70 6.97
N ARG A 69 7.83 14.16 8.03
CA ARG A 69 7.15 14.91 9.10
C ARG A 69 6.16 15.99 8.62
N PRO A 70 5.27 15.70 7.64
CA PRO A 70 4.29 16.69 7.22
C PRO A 70 3.21 16.89 8.30
N VAL A 71 2.65 18.08 8.37
CA VAL A 71 1.58 18.44 9.32
C VAL A 71 0.52 19.24 8.58
N LEU A 72 -0.67 18.66 8.36
CA LEU A 72 -1.76 19.31 7.63
C LEU A 72 -2.70 20.11 8.54
N VAL A 73 -2.85 19.67 9.79
CA VAL A 73 -3.71 20.29 10.79
C VAL A 73 -2.84 21.11 11.71
N HIS A 74 -3.28 22.30 12.11
CA HIS A 74 -2.56 23.11 13.08
C HIS A 74 -3.47 23.41 14.27
N SER A 75 -3.12 22.84 15.42
CA SER A 75 -3.68 23.10 16.74
C SER A 75 -2.55 23.53 17.70
N ASN A 76 -2.87 23.69 18.99
CA ASN A 76 -1.87 24.02 20.02
C ASN A 76 -0.96 22.83 20.40
N ILE A 77 -1.21 21.62 19.90
CA ILE A 77 -0.48 20.40 20.28
C ILE A 77 0.04 19.70 19.02
N GLY A 78 1.27 20.00 18.60
CA GLY A 78 1.85 19.52 17.34
C GLY A 78 1.96 17.99 17.19
N PHE A 79 2.07 17.23 18.29
CA PHE A 79 2.05 15.76 18.23
C PHE A 79 0.69 15.21 17.80
N ILE A 80 -0.40 15.79 18.30
CA ILE A 80 -1.76 15.37 17.94
C ILE A 80 -2.02 15.69 16.47
N ASP A 81 -1.57 16.85 16.00
CA ASP A 81 -1.70 17.26 14.60
C ASP A 81 -0.96 16.33 13.64
N TRP A 82 0.28 15.96 13.99
CA TRP A 82 1.07 15.02 13.21
C TRP A 82 0.41 13.63 13.17
N LEU A 83 -0.12 13.17 14.32
CA LEU A 83 -0.83 11.89 14.41
C LEU A 83 -2.12 11.90 13.59
N MET A 84 -2.92 12.96 13.68
CA MET A 84 -4.13 13.13 12.86
C MET A 84 -3.78 13.13 11.37
N THR A 85 -2.74 13.87 10.98
CA THR A 85 -2.24 13.88 9.60
C THR A 85 -1.85 12.47 9.15
N ALA A 86 -1.16 11.69 9.99
CA ALA A 86 -0.79 10.32 9.68
C ALA A 86 -2.01 9.42 9.43
N PHE A 87 -3.07 9.53 10.23
CA PHE A 87 -4.30 8.77 10.02
C PHE A 87 -5.07 9.19 8.76
N VAL A 88 -5.04 10.48 8.40
CA VAL A 88 -5.61 10.97 7.14
C VAL A 88 -4.86 10.37 5.96
N VAL A 89 -3.52 10.44 5.97
CA VAL A 89 -2.66 9.84 4.94
C VAL A 89 -2.88 8.34 4.84
N LEU A 90 -2.98 7.65 5.99
CA LEU A 90 -3.27 6.22 6.04
C LEU A 90 -4.62 5.89 5.41
N THR A 91 -5.67 6.65 5.70
CA THR A 91 -7.00 6.45 5.12
C THR A 91 -6.98 6.59 3.60
N VAL A 92 -6.29 7.61 3.09
CA VAL A 92 -6.13 7.80 1.64
C VAL A 92 -5.32 6.65 1.04
N THR A 93 -4.23 6.23 1.71
CA THR A 93 -3.39 5.09 1.30
C THR A 93 -4.20 3.81 1.17
N THR A 94 -5.01 3.48 2.18
CA THR A 94 -5.79 2.24 2.19
C THR A 94 -6.92 2.25 1.17
N PHE A 95 -7.54 3.41 0.94
CA PHE A 95 -8.49 3.60 -0.14
C PHE A 95 -7.85 3.34 -1.52
N ILE A 96 -6.70 3.96 -1.79
CA ILE A 96 -5.94 3.74 -3.03
C ILE A 96 -5.54 2.27 -3.17
N ASN A 97 -5.08 1.64 -2.09
CA ASN A 97 -4.76 0.21 -2.10
C ASN A 97 -5.96 -0.67 -2.43
N GLY A 98 -7.14 -0.36 -1.90
CA GLY A 98 -8.37 -1.07 -2.27
C GLY A 98 -8.69 -0.95 -3.76
N LEU A 99 -8.48 0.23 -4.35
CA LEU A 99 -8.63 0.44 -5.79
C LEU A 99 -7.59 -0.35 -6.59
N LEU A 100 -6.30 -0.25 -6.22
CA LEU A 100 -5.21 -1.00 -6.85
C LEU A 100 -5.46 -2.51 -6.79
N PHE A 101 -5.93 -3.01 -5.65
CA PHE A 101 -6.24 -4.42 -5.47
C PHE A 101 -7.38 -4.87 -6.38
N LYS A 102 -8.45 -4.08 -6.52
CA LYS A 102 -9.52 -4.40 -7.48
C LYS A 102 -9.03 -4.42 -8.93
N VAL A 103 -8.20 -3.45 -9.31
CA VAL A 103 -7.60 -3.38 -10.65
C VAL A 103 -6.70 -4.60 -10.89
N PHE A 104 -5.86 -4.96 -9.91
CA PHE A 104 -4.98 -6.12 -9.97
C PHE A 104 -5.76 -7.42 -10.10
N GLN A 105 -6.83 -7.60 -9.33
CA GLN A 105 -7.71 -8.77 -9.46
C GLN A 105 -8.38 -8.83 -10.84
N ALA A 106 -8.85 -7.70 -11.37
CA ALA A 106 -9.43 -7.65 -12.71
C ALA A 106 -8.40 -8.07 -13.77
N ALA A 107 -7.17 -7.56 -13.67
CA ALA A 107 -6.08 -7.90 -14.59
C ALA A 107 -5.73 -9.40 -14.53
N ILE A 108 -5.60 -9.98 -13.33
CA ILE A 108 -5.35 -11.42 -13.16
C ILE A 108 -6.49 -12.25 -13.75
N ARG A 109 -7.76 -11.90 -13.45
CA ARG A 109 -8.91 -12.62 -14.00
C ARG A 109 -8.90 -12.62 -15.52
N THR A 110 -8.62 -11.47 -16.14
CA THR A 110 -8.50 -11.39 -17.60
C THR A 110 -7.34 -12.23 -18.14
N HIS A 111 -6.19 -12.24 -17.46
CA HIS A 111 -5.05 -13.06 -17.86
C HIS A 111 -5.37 -14.57 -17.79
N VAL A 112 -5.97 -15.03 -16.68
CA VAL A 112 -6.39 -16.43 -16.50
C VAL A 112 -7.41 -16.83 -17.55
N MET A 113 -8.46 -16.03 -17.76
CA MET A 113 -9.47 -16.29 -18.80
C MET A 113 -8.86 -16.39 -20.21
N LYS A 114 -7.88 -15.54 -20.53
CA LYS A 114 -7.17 -15.61 -21.82
C LYS A 114 -6.34 -16.88 -21.94
N HIS A 115 -5.64 -17.27 -20.88
CA HIS A 115 -4.86 -18.50 -20.85
C HIS A 115 -5.75 -19.74 -21.02
N GLU A 116 -6.85 -19.83 -20.27
CA GLU A 116 -7.84 -20.91 -20.39
C GLU A 116 -8.46 -20.95 -21.79
N ALA A 117 -8.82 -19.80 -22.37
CA ALA A 117 -9.36 -19.74 -23.73
C ALA A 117 -8.33 -20.19 -24.78
N GLN A 118 -7.05 -19.85 -24.61
CA GLN A 118 -5.98 -20.32 -25.51
C GLN A 118 -5.78 -21.83 -25.41
N GLU A 119 -5.82 -22.39 -24.19
CA GLU A 119 -5.72 -23.84 -23.96
C GLU A 119 -6.89 -24.62 -24.58
N ILE A 120 -8.12 -24.07 -24.52
CA ILE A 120 -9.30 -24.67 -25.15
C ILE A 120 -9.25 -24.57 -26.68
N LEU A 121 -8.72 -23.48 -27.23
CA LEU A 121 -8.66 -23.25 -28.68
C LEU A 121 -7.49 -23.97 -29.37
N HIS A 122 -6.40 -24.24 -28.64
CA HIS A 122 -5.25 -25.02 -29.11
C HIS A 122 -4.99 -26.22 -28.20
N PRO A 123 -5.92 -27.20 -28.11
CA PRO A 123 -5.77 -28.31 -27.18
C PRO A 123 -4.71 -29.34 -27.62
N ASN A 124 -4.25 -29.30 -28.88
CA ASN A 124 -3.34 -30.28 -29.48
C ASN A 124 -2.50 -29.70 -30.64
N GLU A 125 -1.55 -28.82 -30.34
CA GLU A 125 -0.32 -28.65 -31.14
C GLU A 125 0.88 -29.16 -30.32
#